data_AF-A0A354J4Y1-F1
#
_entry.id   AF-A0A354J4Y1-F1
#
_cell.length_a   1.000
_cell.length_b   1.000
_cell.length_c   1.000
_cell.angle_alpha   90.00
_cell.angle_beta   90.00
_cell.angle_gamma   90.00
#
_symmetry.space_group_name_H-M   'P 1'
#
loop_
_entity.id
_entity.type
_entity.pdbx_description
1 polymer ?
#
loop_
_entity_poly.entity_id
_entity_poly.type
_entity_poly.pdbx_seq_one_letter_code
_entity_poly.pdbx_strand_id
1 'polypeptide(L)'
;MDMKKTSIVWFTKYLLDFMFYTGIAVCAGVPWLFQIAGKYFTAFRKFYVPYCVIFIFAGVFALIILWNLRKMFGSVIHEKPFVRDNVIALKRMGICAFVIAALMVIRLFLVITPAAFVLVAVFLIAGLSSMVLSQVFDQAVAYKQENDLTI
;
A
#
# COMPACT_ATOMS: atom_id res chain seq x y z
N MET A 1 -27.40 15.84 -10.09
CA MET A 1 -26.77 16.19 -8.79
C MET A 1 -25.29 15.79 -8.84
N ASP A 2 -24.49 16.29 -9.82
CA ASP A 2 -23.33 15.53 -10.33
C ASP A 2 -22.09 16.37 -10.71
N MET A 3 -21.68 17.34 -9.88
CA MET A 3 -20.40 18.05 -10.10
C MET A 3 -19.36 17.86 -8.98
N LYS A 4 -19.78 17.64 -7.72
CA LYS A 4 -18.85 17.47 -6.59
C LYS A 4 -18.28 16.05 -6.45
N LYS A 5 -19.04 15.01 -6.80
CA LYS A 5 -18.60 13.59 -6.70
C LYS A 5 -17.37 13.32 -7.57
N THR A 6 -17.35 13.84 -8.79
CA THR A 6 -16.25 13.67 -9.74
C THR A 6 -14.98 14.38 -9.26
N SER A 7 -15.11 15.54 -8.62
CA SER A 7 -13.97 16.35 -8.17
C SER A 7 -13.15 15.66 -7.07
N ILE A 8 -13.79 15.04 -6.06
CA ILE A 8 -13.08 14.34 -4.98
C ILE A 8 -12.33 13.11 -5.50
N VAL A 9 -12.95 12.35 -6.40
CA VAL A 9 -12.34 11.12 -6.93
C VAL A 9 -11.15 11.47 -7.85
N TRP A 10 -11.26 12.54 -8.64
CA TRP A 10 -10.15 13.06 -9.44
C TRP A 10 -9.01 13.64 -8.60
N PHE A 11 -9.34 14.41 -7.55
CA PHE A 11 -8.34 14.90 -6.60
C PHE A 11 -7.59 13.75 -5.93
N THR A 12 -8.33 12.74 -5.46
CA THR A 12 -7.73 11.55 -4.84
C THR A 12 -6.82 10.81 -5.82
N LYS A 13 -7.22 10.65 -7.09
CA LYS A 13 -6.36 10.05 -8.12
C LYS A 13 -5.07 10.85 -8.34
N TYR A 14 -5.15 12.17 -8.44
CA TYR A 14 -3.97 13.02 -8.61
C TYR A 14 -3.03 12.91 -7.41
N LEU A 15 -3.57 12.90 -6.20
CA LEU A 15 -2.80 12.69 -4.97
C LEU A 15 -2.10 11.32 -4.98
N LEU A 16 -2.79 10.25 -5.38
CA LEU A 16 -2.21 8.91 -5.49
C LEU A 16 -1.09 8.83 -6.53
N ASP A 17 -1.27 9.48 -7.69
CA ASP A 17 -0.25 9.56 -8.73
C ASP A 17 0.99 10.28 -8.19
N PHE A 18 0.80 11.42 -7.51
CA PHE A 18 1.88 12.14 -6.84
C PHE A 18 2.60 11.28 -5.80
N MET A 19 1.87 10.58 -4.93
CA MET A 19 2.44 9.67 -3.93
C MET A 19 3.23 8.52 -4.57
N PHE A 20 2.78 8.01 -5.71
CA PHE A 20 3.47 6.93 -6.43
C PHE A 20 4.81 7.41 -7.03
N TYR A 21 4.81 8.53 -7.76
CA TYR A 21 6.04 9.07 -8.35
C TYR A 21 7.04 9.53 -7.30
N THR A 22 6.57 10.21 -6.24
CA THR A 22 7.44 10.60 -5.12
C THR A 22 7.95 9.38 -4.36
N GLY A 23 7.11 8.36 -4.16
CA GLY A 23 7.51 7.08 -3.57
C GLY A 23 8.64 6.38 -4.33
N ILE A 24 8.61 6.40 -5.67
CA ILE A 24 9.70 5.85 -6.50
C ILE A 24 11.00 6.62 -6.27
N ALA A 25 10.93 7.96 -6.29
CA ALA A 25 12.10 8.81 -6.05
C ALA A 25 12.71 8.57 -4.66
N VAL A 26 11.86 8.44 -3.63
CA VAL A 26 12.30 8.12 -2.27
C VAL A 26 12.93 6.73 -2.20
N CYS A 27 12.33 5.70 -2.82
CA CYS A 27 12.87 4.35 -2.85
C CYS A 27 14.25 4.29 -3.51
N ALA A 28 14.43 4.99 -4.64
CA ALA A 28 15.73 5.11 -5.30
C ALA A 28 16.74 5.91 -4.47
N GLY A 29 16.27 6.90 -3.72
CA GLY A 29 17.08 7.72 -2.82
C GLY A 29 17.44 7.07 -1.49
N VAL A 30 16.87 5.91 -1.12
CA VAL A 30 17.11 5.24 0.17
C VAL A 30 18.61 5.06 0.47
N PRO A 31 19.45 4.51 -0.44
CA PRO A 31 20.86 4.31 -0.12
C PRO A 31 21.59 5.61 0.22
N TRP A 32 21.27 6.69 -0.51
CA TRP A 32 21.87 8.00 -0.33
C TRP A 32 21.37 8.69 0.95
N LEU A 33 20.06 8.63 1.22
CA LEU A 33 19.44 9.13 2.45
C LEU A 33 20.06 8.48 3.69
N PHE A 34 20.24 7.16 3.66
CA PHE A 34 20.85 6.42 4.77
C PHE A 34 22.34 6.75 4.94
N GLN A 35 23.07 7.07 3.86
CA GLN A 35 24.47 7.52 3.97
C GLN A 35 24.58 8.87 4.67
N ILE A 36 23.67 9.80 4.35
CA ILE A 36 23.62 11.12 5.01
C ILE A 36 23.23 10.94 6.48
N ALA A 37 22.18 10.17 6.77
CA ALA A 37 21.72 9.91 8.14
C ALA A 37 22.79 9.19 9.00
N GLY A 38 23.56 8.28 8.38
CA GLY A 38 24.68 7.59 9.03
C GLY A 38 25.83 8.50 9.47
N LYS A 39 25.92 9.74 8.96
CA LYS A 39 26.87 10.74 9.47
C LYS A 39 26.47 11.29 10.85
N TYR A 40 25.17 11.30 11.16
CA TYR A 40 24.64 11.85 12.42
C TYR A 40 24.35 10.76 13.46
N PHE A 41 23.98 9.55 13.03
CA PHE A 41 23.61 8.45 13.93
C PHE A 41 24.50 7.20 13.73
N THR A 42 25.27 6.85 14.76
CA THR A 42 26.16 5.68 14.80
C THR A 42 25.41 4.34 14.68
N ALA A 43 24.16 4.25 15.15
CA ALA A 43 23.32 3.05 14.99
C ALA A 43 23.01 2.73 13.52
N PHE A 44 22.78 3.75 12.70
CA PHE A 44 22.54 3.59 11.25
C PHE A 44 23.82 3.19 10.50
N ARG A 45 25.00 3.59 11.00
CA ARG A 45 26.28 3.22 10.40
C ARG A 45 26.62 1.73 10.60
N LYS A 46 26.28 1.15 11.76
CA LYS A 46 26.57 -0.26 12.07
C LYS A 46 25.69 -1.25 11.31
N PHE A 47 24.43 -0.89 11.06
CA PHE A 47 23.44 -1.74 10.39
C PHE A 47 23.00 -1.18 9.03
N TYR A 48 23.84 -0.38 8.37
CA TYR A 48 23.49 0.31 7.12
C TYR A 48 22.91 -0.63 6.05
N VAL A 49 23.61 -1.73 5.78
CA VAL A 49 23.21 -2.71 4.75
C VAL A 49 21.86 -3.37 5.03
N PRO A 50 21.62 -4.01 6.19
CA PRO A 50 20.32 -4.64 6.46
C PRO A 50 19.17 -3.63 6.49
N TYR A 51 19.38 -2.41 7.02
CA TYR A 51 18.36 -1.37 6.96
C TYR A 51 18.03 -0.97 5.52
N CYS A 52 19.05 -0.72 4.69
CA CYS A 52 18.85 -0.32 3.31
C CYS A 52 18.07 -1.40 2.52
N VAL A 53 18.43 -2.67 2.70
CA VAL A 53 17.74 -3.81 2.08
C VAL A 53 16.28 -3.87 2.54
N ILE A 54 16.03 -3.88 3.86
CA ILE A 54 14.66 -3.95 4.41
C ILE A 54 13.79 -2.80 3.89
N PHE A 55 14.32 -1.56 3.90
CA PHE A 55 13.56 -0.39 3.46
C PHE A 55 13.32 -0.37 1.95
N ILE A 56 14.26 -0.82 1.12
CA ILE A 56 14.05 -0.95 -0.33
C ILE A 56 12.96 -1.99 -0.60
N PHE A 57 13.04 -3.17 0.02
CA PHE A 57 11.99 -4.19 -0.15
C PHE A 57 10.63 -3.69 0.34
N ALA A 58 10.55 -3.09 1.53
CA ALA A 58 9.31 -2.52 2.05
C ALA A 58 8.76 -1.41 1.12
N GLY A 59 9.64 -0.58 0.57
CA GLY A 59 9.31 0.45 -0.40
C GLY A 59 8.73 -0.11 -1.70
N VAL A 60 9.32 -1.18 -2.24
CA VAL A 60 8.79 -1.86 -3.43
C VAL A 60 7.39 -2.42 -3.17
N PHE A 61 7.16 -3.08 -2.03
CA PHE A 61 5.81 -3.55 -1.66
C PHE A 61 4.82 -2.41 -1.45
N ALA A 62 5.26 -1.28 -0.87
CA ALA A 62 4.41 -0.10 -0.72
C ALA A 62 4.04 0.51 -2.08
N LEU A 63 4.97 0.54 -3.04
CA LEU A 63 4.71 0.95 -4.42
C LEU A 63 3.71 0.03 -5.11
N ILE A 64 3.81 -1.29 -4.90
CA ILE A 64 2.82 -2.25 -5.40
C ILE A 64 1.43 -1.96 -4.81
N ILE A 65 1.33 -1.65 -3.52
CA ILE A 65 0.05 -1.25 -2.89
C ILE A 65 -0.51 0.01 -3.56
N LEU A 66 0.31 1.05 -3.71
CA LEU A 66 -0.10 2.30 -4.36
C LEU A 66 -0.54 2.09 -5.80
N TRP A 67 0.16 1.24 -6.56
CA TRP A 67 -0.22 0.89 -7.92
C TRP A 67 -1.58 0.20 -8.00
N ASN A 68 -1.83 -0.78 -7.14
CA ASN A 68 -3.12 -1.47 -7.08
C ASN A 68 -4.24 -0.50 -6.66
N LEU A 69 -3.97 0.40 -5.70
CA LEU A 69 -4.91 1.42 -5.28
C LEU A 69 -5.22 2.39 -6.43
N ARG A 70 -4.21 2.83 -7.18
CA ARG A 70 -4.36 3.67 -8.38
C ARG A 70 -5.25 2.99 -9.43
N LYS A 71 -5.01 1.71 -9.71
CA LYS A 71 -5.83 0.93 -10.66
C LYS A 71 -7.29 0.87 -10.18
N MET A 72 -7.51 0.59 -8.89
CA MET A 72 -8.86 0.53 -8.33
C MET A 72 -9.60 1.86 -8.43
N PHE A 73 -8.96 2.98 -8.06
CA PHE A 73 -9.56 4.30 -8.22
C PHE A 73 -9.85 4.63 -9.70
N GLY A 74 -9.00 4.19 -10.62
CA GLY A 74 -9.27 4.26 -12.05
C GLY A 74 -10.59 3.58 -12.43
N SER A 75 -10.84 2.36 -11.94
CA SER A 75 -12.09 1.62 -12.19
C SER A 75 -13.32 2.31 -11.58
N VAL A 76 -13.17 2.92 -10.40
CA VAL A 76 -14.25 3.68 -9.73
C VAL A 76 -14.64 4.92 -10.55
N ILE A 77 -13.67 5.62 -11.15
CA ILE A 77 -13.93 6.79 -12.02
C ILE A 77 -14.67 6.39 -13.29
N HIS A 78 -14.42 5.20 -13.83
CA HIS A 78 -15.13 4.66 -14.99
C HIS A 78 -16.47 3.99 -14.61
N GLU A 79 -17.00 4.30 -13.42
CA GLU A 79 -18.30 3.84 -12.92
C GLU A 79 -18.45 2.30 -12.83
N LYS A 80 -17.33 1.57 -12.82
CA LYS A 80 -17.28 0.11 -12.66
C LYS A 80 -16.50 -0.27 -11.39
N PRO A 81 -17.02 0.06 -10.19
CA PRO A 81 -16.34 -0.27 -8.93
C PRO A 81 -16.34 -1.78 -8.63
N PHE A 82 -17.35 -2.52 -9.09
CA PHE A 82 -17.55 -3.95 -8.83
C PHE A 82 -17.05 -4.81 -9.98
N VAL A 83 -15.74 -4.79 -10.21
CA VAL A 83 -15.06 -5.74 -11.11
C VAL A 83 -14.22 -6.70 -10.29
N ARG A 84 -14.19 -7.98 -10.69
CA ARG A 84 -13.34 -9.01 -10.04
C ARG A 84 -11.86 -8.61 -9.97
N ASP A 85 -11.41 -7.82 -10.93
CA ASP A 85 -10.07 -7.23 -10.94
C ASP A 85 -9.76 -6.41 -9.67
N ASN A 86 -10.73 -5.65 -9.15
CA ASN A 86 -10.57 -4.86 -7.94
C ASN A 86 -10.50 -5.77 -6.69
N VAL A 87 -11.25 -6.87 -6.67
CA VAL A 87 -11.18 -7.88 -5.60
C VAL A 87 -9.77 -8.48 -5.52
N ILE A 88 -9.20 -8.85 -6.67
CA ILE A 88 -7.84 -9.40 -6.76
C ILE A 88 -6.81 -8.35 -6.33
N ALA A 89 -6.99 -7.10 -6.74
CA ALA A 89 -6.13 -5.99 -6.33
C ALA A 89 -6.16 -5.79 -4.80
N LEU A 90 -7.34 -5.79 -4.16
CA LEU A 90 -7.49 -5.70 -2.71
C LEU A 90 -6.78 -6.84 -1.98
N LYS A 91 -6.97 -8.08 -2.46
CA LYS A 91 -6.30 -9.24 -1.88
C LYS A 91 -4.77 -9.13 -1.98
N ARG A 92 -4.26 -8.67 -3.13
CA ARG A 92 -2.82 -8.40 -3.32
C ARG A 92 -2.31 -7.31 -2.39
N MET A 93 -3.06 -6.21 -2.23
CA MET A 93 -2.71 -5.14 -1.31
C MET A 93 -2.61 -5.65 0.14
N GLY A 94 -3.57 -6.47 0.56
CA GLY A 94 -3.56 -7.09 1.88
C GLY A 94 -2.32 -7.95 2.10
N ILE A 95 -2.00 -8.84 1.16
CA ILE A 95 -0.79 -9.68 1.23
C ILE A 95 0.48 -8.81 1.28
N CYS A 96 0.59 -7.76 0.45
CA CYS A 96 1.73 -6.86 0.48
C CYS A 96 1.88 -6.14 1.83
N ALA A 97 0.76 -5.73 2.45
CA ALA A 97 0.78 -5.11 3.78
C ALA A 97 1.29 -6.08 4.86
N PHE A 98 0.91 -7.36 4.79
CA PHE A 98 1.47 -8.39 5.68
C PHE A 98 2.97 -8.59 5.48
N VAL A 99 3.44 -8.58 4.23
CA VAL A 99 4.88 -8.67 3.94
C VAL A 99 5.63 -7.47 4.53
N ILE A 100 5.10 -6.26 4.38
CA ILE A 100 5.68 -5.06 5.01
C ILE A 100 5.67 -5.18 6.53
N ALA A 101 4.58 -5.65 7.14
CA ALA A 101 4.53 -5.89 8.58
C ALA A 101 5.63 -6.87 9.04
N ALA A 102 5.82 -7.97 8.32
CA ALA A 102 6.90 -8.94 8.60
C ALA A 102 8.29 -8.31 8.48
N LEU A 103 8.54 -7.51 7.43
CA LEU A 103 9.79 -6.76 7.27
C LEU A 103 10.02 -5.77 8.43
N MET A 104 8.97 -5.11 8.92
CA MET A 104 9.05 -4.20 10.06
C MET A 104 9.30 -4.94 11.39
N VAL A 105 8.81 -6.18 11.53
CA VAL A 105 9.13 -7.05 12.67
C VAL A 105 10.60 -7.46 12.63
N ILE A 106 11.14 -7.86 11.48
CA ILE A 106 12.57 -8.18 11.30
C ILE A 106 13.42 -6.95 11.69
N ARG A 107 13.01 -5.76 11.24
CA ARG A 107 13.66 -4.49 11.61
C ARG A 107 13.65 -4.25 13.12
N LEU A 108 12.56 -4.59 13.80
CA LEU A 108 12.39 -4.36 15.23
C LEU A 108 13.37 -5.18 16.07
N PHE A 109 13.76 -6.38 15.62
CA PHE A 109 14.79 -7.20 16.27
C PHE A 109 16.19 -6.58 16.18
N LEU A 110 16.47 -5.75 15.16
CA LEU A 110 17.75 -5.06 15.03
C LEU A 110 17.85 -3.87 16.00
N VAL A 111 16.79 -3.04 16.05
CA VAL A 111 16.67 -1.92 17.00
C VAL A 111 15.22 -1.77 17.42
N ILE A 112 14.99 -1.96 18.72
CA ILE A 112 13.67 -1.80 19.31
C ILE A 112 13.33 -0.31 19.35
N THR A 113 12.30 0.08 18.59
CA THR A 113 11.76 1.44 18.62
C THR A 113 10.24 1.40 18.77
N PRO A 114 9.65 2.24 19.64
CA PRO A 114 8.20 2.27 19.82
C PRO A 114 7.47 2.61 18.51
N ALA A 115 8.07 3.44 17.67
CA ALA A 115 7.53 3.79 16.36
C ALA A 115 7.39 2.56 15.44
N ALA A 116 8.33 1.61 15.47
CA ALA A 116 8.24 0.41 14.64
C ALA A 116 7.11 -0.53 15.08
N PHE A 117 6.83 -0.64 16.39
CA PHE A 117 5.66 -1.39 16.87
C PHE A 117 4.35 -0.83 16.32
N VAL A 118 4.19 0.50 16.38
CA VAL A 118 3.00 1.17 15.83
C VAL A 118 2.86 0.91 14.34
N LEU A 119 3.96 1.00 13.58
CA LEU A 119 3.96 0.70 12.14
C LEU A 119 3.51 -0.73 11.85
N VAL A 120 4.03 -1.73 12.57
CA VAL A 120 3.61 -3.14 12.42
C VAL A 120 2.10 -3.27 12.67
N ALA A 121 1.57 -2.70 13.75
CA ALA A 121 0.15 -2.78 14.07
C ALA A 121 -0.73 -2.16 12.98
N VAL A 122 -0.35 -0.99 12.46
CA VAL A 122 -1.08 -0.31 11.38
C VAL A 122 -1.09 -1.16 10.11
N PHE A 123 0.04 -1.74 9.69
CA PHE A 123 0.10 -2.58 8.51
C PHE A 123 -0.67 -3.89 8.67
N LEU A 124 -0.68 -4.50 9.86
CA LEU A 124 -1.47 -5.70 10.13
C LEU A 124 -2.97 -5.40 10.04
N ILE A 125 -3.44 -4.33 10.68
CA ILE A 125 -4.85 -3.93 10.61
C ILE A 125 -5.21 -3.60 9.17
N ALA A 126 -4.40 -2.80 8.46
CA ALA A 126 -4.65 -2.47 7.06
C ALA A 126 -4.68 -3.72 6.16
N GLY A 127 -3.80 -4.69 6.40
CA GLY A 127 -3.75 -5.96 5.67
C GLY A 127 -4.99 -6.82 5.88
N LEU A 128 -5.38 -7.01 7.14
CA LEU A 128 -6.61 -7.72 7.53
C LEU A 128 -7.85 -7.03 6.96
N SER A 129 -7.96 -5.71 7.15
CA SER A 129 -9.08 -4.94 6.62
C SER A 129 -9.17 -5.02 5.09
N SER A 130 -8.04 -5.01 4.38
CA SER A 130 -8.03 -5.18 2.92
C SER A 130 -8.49 -6.58 2.48
N MET A 131 -8.15 -7.62 3.24
CA MET A 131 -8.64 -8.98 2.97
C MET A 131 -10.15 -9.10 3.21
N VAL A 132 -10.64 -8.59 4.34
CA VAL A 132 -12.09 -8.58 4.62
C VAL A 132 -12.83 -7.79 3.54
N LEU A 133 -12.30 -6.63 3.15
CA LEU A 133 -12.89 -5.82 2.08
C LEU A 133 -12.90 -6.58 0.73
N SER A 134 -11.86 -7.37 0.44
CA SER A 134 -11.84 -8.20 -0.77
C SER A 134 -12.98 -9.22 -0.79
N GLN A 135 -13.28 -9.85 0.34
CA GLN A 135 -14.34 -10.86 0.45
C GLN A 135 -15.73 -10.26 0.27
N VAL A 136 -16.00 -9.12 0.93
CA VAL A 136 -17.31 -8.45 0.78
C VAL A 136 -17.50 -7.88 -0.62
N PHE A 137 -16.42 -7.41 -1.27
CA PHE A 137 -16.48 -7.00 -2.67
C PHE A 137 -16.74 -8.19 -3.60
N ASP A 138 -16.12 -9.35 -3.35
CA ASP A 138 -16.35 -10.56 -4.16
C ASP A 138 -17.82 -10.99 -4.09
N GLN A 139 -18.38 -11.02 -2.88
CA GLN A 139 -19.79 -11.31 -2.65
C GLN A 139 -20.70 -10.30 -3.39
N ALA A 140 -20.39 -9.01 -3.31
CA ALA A 140 -21.16 -7.97 -4.00
C ALA A 140 -21.09 -8.09 -5.53
N VAL A 141 -19.93 -8.45 -6.08
CA VAL A 141 -19.76 -8.71 -7.51
C VAL A 141 -20.58 -9.93 -7.94
N ALA A 142 -20.56 -11.02 -7.16
CA ALA A 142 -21.34 -12.22 -7.44
C ALA A 142 -22.85 -11.93 -7.48
N TYR A 143 -23.38 -11.19 -6.49
CA TYR A 143 -24.79 -10.77 -6.49
C TYR A 143 -25.16 -9.92 -7.70
N LYS A 144 -24.28 -9.01 -8.11
CA LYS A 144 -24.46 -8.20 -9.33
C LYS A 144 -24.53 -9.07 -10.59
N GLN A 145 -23.67 -10.07 -10.70
CA GLN A 145 -23.63 -10.97 -11.86
C GLN A 145 -24.84 -11.91 -11.92
N GLU A 146 -25.30 -12.44 -10.78
CA GLU A 146 -26.51 -13.29 -10.74
C GLU A 146 -27.78 -12.51 -11.09
N ASN A 147 -27.88 -11.26 -10.63
CA ASN A 147 -29.02 -10.41 -10.97
C ASN A 147 -29.03 -10.01 -12.46
N ASP A 148 -27.88 -9.80 -13.09
CA ASP A 148 -27.81 -9.53 -14.55
C ASP A 148 -28.13 -10.77 -15.42
N LEU A 149 -28.04 -11.99 -14.88
CA LEU A 149 -28.35 -13.25 -15.60
C LEU A 149 -29.82 -13.65 -15.54
N THR A 150 -30.59 -13.07 -14.62
CA THR A 150 -32.00 -13.45 -14.38
C THR A 150 -32.99 -12.49 -15.05
N ILE A 151 -32.50 -11.34 -15.55
CA ILE A 151 -33.30 -10.34 -16.30
C ILE A 151 -33.17 -10.59 -17.80
#